data_AF-A0A1X0UFN7-F1
#
_entry.id   AF-A0A1X0UFN7-F1
#
_cell.length_a   1.000
_cell.length_b   1.000
_cell.length_c   1.000
_cell.angle_alpha   90.00
_cell.angle_beta   90.00
_cell.angle_gamma   90.00
#
_symmetry.space_group_name_H-M   'P 1'
#
loop_
_entity.id
_entity.type
_entity.pdbx_description
1 polymer ?
#
loop_
_entity_poly.entity_id
_entity_poly.type
_entity_poly.pdbx_seq_one_letter_code
_entity_poly.pdbx_strand_id
1 'polypeptide(L)'
;MIDSFWDLMWYTLIVFAFVAYLMILFQVVADLFRDRNMSGFVKVIWIILLVAIPYLTAFVYVIARGRGMTTRQIEAQQTSRAATDQYIREVAGKSSAEHIADAKALLDAGTINQAEFDTLKAKAMS
;
A
#
# COMPACT_ATOMS: atom_id res chain seq x y z
N MET A 1 5.09 -7.05 -47.81
CA MET A 1 4.45 -8.38 -47.77
C MET A 1 3.66 -8.47 -46.48
N ILE A 2 2.41 -8.00 -46.53
CA ILE A 2 1.36 -8.40 -45.60
C ILE A 2 0.40 -9.11 -46.53
N ASP A 3 0.63 -10.40 -46.72
CA ASP A 3 0.05 -11.10 -47.87
C ASP A 3 -1.32 -11.70 -47.51
N SER A 4 -1.74 -11.60 -46.23
CA SER A 4 -3.03 -12.07 -45.73
C SER A 4 -3.46 -11.36 -44.44
N PHE A 5 -4.77 -11.38 -44.14
CA PHE A 5 -5.31 -10.88 -42.85
C PHE A 5 -4.64 -11.55 -41.64
N TRP A 6 -4.32 -12.84 -41.74
CA TRP A 6 -3.62 -13.58 -40.70
C TRP A 6 -2.19 -13.08 -40.47
N ASP A 7 -1.47 -12.66 -41.53
CA ASP A 7 -0.15 -12.04 -41.38
C ASP A 7 -0.28 -10.71 -40.64
N LEU A 8 -1.27 -9.89 -40.98
CA LEU A 8 -1.52 -8.62 -40.29
C LEU A 8 -1.77 -8.84 -38.79
N MET A 9 -2.60 -9.82 -38.42
CA MET A 9 -2.84 -10.18 -37.03
C MET A 9 -1.57 -10.67 -36.33
N TRP A 10 -0.78 -11.52 -37.00
CA TRP A 10 0.47 -12.05 -36.46
C TRP A 10 1.52 -10.95 -36.23
N TYR A 11 1.74 -10.07 -37.21
CA TYR A 11 2.63 -8.92 -37.07
C TYR A 11 2.16 -7.97 -35.96
N THR A 12 0.85 -7.73 -35.86
CA THR A 12 0.28 -6.91 -34.78
C THR A 12 0.60 -7.53 -33.41
N LEU A 13 0.45 -8.85 -33.27
CA LEU A 13 0.78 -9.56 -32.04
C LEU A 13 2.27 -9.48 -31.72
N ILE A 14 3.15 -9.65 -32.72
CA ILE A 14 4.60 -9.52 -32.54
C ILE A 14 4.97 -8.10 -32.10
N VAL A 15 4.44 -7.08 -32.76
CA VAL A 15 4.69 -5.67 -32.41
C VAL A 15 4.18 -5.38 -31.00
N PHE A 16 2.97 -5.83 -30.67
CA PHE A 16 2.43 -5.70 -29.31
C PHE A 16 3.32 -6.38 -28.27
N ALA A 17 3.74 -7.63 -28.52
CA ALA A 17 4.64 -8.36 -27.63
C ALA A 17 6.01 -7.67 -27.49
N PHE A 18 6.53 -7.10 -28.57
CA PHE A 18 7.77 -6.33 -28.56
C PHE A 18 7.64 -5.03 -27.74
N VAL A 19 6.56 -4.28 -27.91
CA VAL A 19 6.29 -3.08 -27.12
C VAL A 19 6.12 -3.45 -25.64
N ALA A 20 5.33 -4.48 -25.33
CA ALA A 20 5.17 -4.97 -23.96
C ALA A 20 6.50 -5.41 -23.34
N TYR A 21 7.35 -6.07 -24.12
CA TYR A 21 8.71 -6.43 -23.72
C TYR A 21 9.56 -5.19 -23.40
N LEU A 22 9.56 -4.16 -24.25
CA LEU A 22 10.28 -2.92 -23.97
C LEU A 22 9.75 -2.22 -22.71
N MET A 23 8.43 -2.21 -22.51
CA MET A 23 7.83 -1.66 -21.28
C MET A 23 8.36 -2.36 -20.03
N ILE A 24 8.38 -3.70 -20.02
CA ILE A 24 8.91 -4.50 -18.91
C ILE A 24 10.41 -4.22 -18.73
N LEU A 25 11.18 -4.19 -19.82
CA LEU A 25 12.62 -3.92 -19.77
C LEU A 25 12.91 -2.56 -19.14
N PHE A 26 12.24 -1.49 -19.58
CA PHE A 26 12.41 -0.16 -19.00
C PHE A 26 11.95 -0.12 -17.53
N GLN A 27 10.89 -0.83 -17.18
CA GLN A 27 10.41 -0.91 -15.81
C GLN A 27 11.42 -1.60 -14.88
N VAL A 28 12.02 -2.72 -15.33
CA VAL A 28 13.06 -3.45 -14.59
C VAL A 28 14.29 -2.56 -14.38
N VAL A 29 14.74 -1.88 -15.44
CA VAL A 29 15.88 -0.96 -15.37
C VAL A 29 15.58 0.20 -14.41
N ALA A 30 14.41 0.84 -14.51
CA ALA A 30 14.02 1.94 -13.63
C ALA A 30 13.93 1.49 -12.16
N ASP A 31 13.37 0.32 -11.89
CA ASP A 31 13.28 -0.24 -10.53
C ASP A 31 14.66 -0.54 -9.95
N LEU A 32 15.58 -1.08 -10.77
CA LEU A 32 16.97 -1.34 -10.40
C LEU A 32 17.69 -0.05 -9.94
N PHE A 33 17.46 1.05 -10.64
CA PHE A 33 18.02 2.35 -10.28
C PHE A 33 17.31 2.98 -9.07
N ARG A 34 15.99 2.82 -8.94
CA ARG A 34 15.20 3.37 -7.83
C ARG A 34 15.53 2.74 -6.47
N ASP A 35 15.95 1.48 -6.47
CA ASP A 35 16.38 0.79 -5.26
C ASP A 35 17.73 1.33 -4.76
N ARG A 36 17.68 2.17 -3.72
CA ARG A 36 18.86 2.79 -3.09
C ARG A 36 19.63 1.83 -2.17
N ASN A 37 19.02 0.72 -1.77
CA ASN A 37 19.61 -0.23 -0.83
C ASN A 37 20.46 -1.30 -1.55
N MET A 38 20.29 -1.43 -2.87
CA MET A 38 21.06 -2.36 -3.69
C MET A 38 22.42 -1.79 -4.08
N SER A 39 23.48 -2.56 -3.85
CA SER A 39 24.84 -2.19 -4.26
C SER A 39 24.96 -2.04 -5.78
N GLY A 40 25.77 -1.08 -6.23
CA GLY A 40 25.98 -0.80 -7.65
C GLY A 40 26.47 -2.02 -8.45
N PHE A 41 27.29 -2.88 -7.84
CA PHE A 41 27.79 -4.10 -8.48
C PHE A 41 26.67 -5.08 -8.85
N VAL A 42 25.68 -5.26 -7.96
CA VAL A 42 24.52 -6.13 -8.23
C VAL A 42 23.68 -5.55 -9.38
N LYS A 43 23.57 -4.22 -9.46
CA LYS A 43 22.89 -3.55 -10.60
C LYS A 43 23.57 -3.90 -11.93
N VAL A 44 24.90 -3.83 -11.98
CA VAL A 44 25.66 -4.13 -13.19
C VAL A 44 25.43 -5.58 -13.64
N ILE A 45 25.44 -6.54 -12.72
CA ILE A 45 25.15 -7.95 -13.04
C ILE A 45 23.76 -8.10 -13.65
N TRP A 46 22.74 -7.48 -13.05
CA TRP A 46 21.38 -7.53 -13.59
C TRP A 46 21.28 -6.95 -14.99
N ILE A 47 21.96 -5.84 -15.27
CA ILE A 47 21.98 -5.24 -16.61
C ILE A 47 22.66 -6.18 -17.62
N ILE A 48 23.80 -6.78 -17.28
CA ILE A 48 24.49 -7.74 -18.15
C ILE A 48 23.59 -8.95 -18.45
N LEU A 49 22.95 -9.52 -17.43
CA LEU A 49 22.02 -10.64 -17.58
C LEU A 49 20.80 -10.25 -18.43
N LEU A 50 20.32 -9.00 -18.31
CA LEU A 50 19.18 -8.51 -19.07
C LEU A 50 19.51 -8.39 -20.57
N VAL A 51 20.76 -8.09 -20.91
CA VAL A 51 21.21 -8.05 -22.31
C VAL A 51 21.49 -9.45 -22.86
N ALA A 52 22.12 -10.33 -22.06
CA ALA A 52 22.51 -11.65 -22.51
C ALA A 52 21.33 -12.63 -22.64
N ILE A 53 20.41 -12.62 -21.68
CA ILE A 53 19.25 -13.54 -21.60
C ILE A 53 17.99 -12.79 -21.14
N PRO A 54 17.46 -11.87 -21.96
CA PRO A 54 16.47 -10.87 -21.55
C PRO A 54 15.20 -11.43 -20.93
N TYR A 55 14.56 -12.40 -21.59
CA TYR A 55 13.29 -12.96 -21.11
C TYR A 55 13.46 -13.67 -19.77
N LEU A 56 14.48 -14.54 -19.66
CA LEU A 56 14.74 -15.27 -18.43
C LEU A 56 15.10 -14.31 -17.28
N THR A 57 15.96 -13.33 -17.55
CA THR A 57 16.34 -12.33 -16.55
C THR A 57 15.15 -11.50 -16.09
N ALA A 58 14.28 -11.05 -17.00
CA ALA A 58 13.09 -10.29 -16.65
C ALA A 58 12.15 -11.11 -15.75
N PHE A 59 11.91 -12.39 -16.06
CA PHE A 59 11.08 -13.26 -15.22
C PHE A 59 11.70 -13.49 -13.84
N VAL A 60 12.99 -13.84 -13.78
CA VAL A 60 13.69 -14.05 -12.51
C VAL A 60 13.70 -12.76 -11.69
N TYR A 61 13.91 -11.60 -12.33
CA TYR A 61 13.86 -10.30 -11.65
C TYR A 61 12.50 -10.04 -11.02
N VAL A 62 11.41 -10.21 -11.78
CA VAL A 62 10.04 -10.00 -11.29
C VAL A 62 9.72 -10.97 -10.14
N ILE A 63 10.16 -12.22 -10.19
CA ILE A 63 9.94 -13.18 -9.10
C ILE A 63 10.77 -12.80 -7.86
N ALA A 64 12.05 -12.50 -8.04
CA ALA A 64 12.97 -12.18 -6.94
C ALA A 64 12.62 -10.85 -6.25
N ARG A 65 12.14 -9.84 -7.00
CA ARG A 65 11.87 -8.49 -6.51
C ARG A 65 10.40 -8.09 -6.49
N GLY A 66 9.49 -8.94 -6.96
CA GLY A 66 8.04 -8.71 -6.92
C GLY A 66 7.47 -8.55 -5.51
N ARG A 67 8.21 -9.02 -4.48
CA ARG A 67 7.84 -8.89 -3.06
C ARG A 67 7.71 -7.44 -2.57
N GLY A 68 8.27 -6.46 -3.30
CA GLY A 68 8.10 -5.04 -2.98
C GLY A 68 6.67 -4.50 -3.13
N MET A 69 5.77 -5.20 -3.85
CA MET A 69 4.37 -4.79 -3.96
C MET A 69 3.54 -5.17 -2.74
N THR A 70 3.74 -6.37 -2.19
CA THR A 70 2.97 -6.86 -1.04
C THR A 70 3.30 -6.09 0.24
N THR A 71 4.58 -5.79 0.48
CA THR A 71 5.01 -5.08 1.70
C THR A 71 4.50 -3.63 1.71
N ARG A 72 4.55 -2.93 0.56
CA ARG A 72 4.06 -1.54 0.46
C ARG A 72 2.54 -1.45 0.54
N GLN A 73 1.80 -2.44 0.07
CA GLN A 73 0.34 -2.48 0.24
C GLN A 73 -0.04 -2.66 1.72
N ILE A 74 0.71 -3.49 2.45
CA ILE A 74 0.50 -3.67 3.90
C ILE A 74 0.85 -2.39 4.67
N GLU A 75 2.00 -1.77 4.39
CA GLU A 75 2.38 -0.50 5.02
C GLU A 75 1.40 0.64 4.69
N ALA A 76 1.03 0.82 3.42
CA ALA A 76 0.06 1.84 3.02
C ALA A 76 -1.32 1.60 3.64
N GLN A 77 -1.74 0.34 3.79
CA GLN A 77 -2.98 -0.01 4.49
C GLN A 77 -2.88 0.27 5.99
N GLN A 78 -1.73 0.03 6.62
CA GLN A 78 -1.51 0.37 8.03
C GLN A 78 -1.50 1.89 8.26
N THR A 79 -0.82 2.66 7.42
CA THR A 79 -0.79 4.14 7.53
C THR A 79 -2.18 4.75 7.27
N SER A 80 -2.92 4.22 6.30
CA SER A 80 -4.29 4.66 6.00
C SER A 80 -5.27 4.35 7.14
N ARG A 81 -5.17 3.17 7.76
CA ARG A 81 -5.95 2.81 8.96
C ARG A 81 -5.62 3.72 10.13
N ALA A 82 -4.34 3.97 10.42
CA ALA A 82 -3.93 4.85 11.51
C ALA A 82 -4.47 6.29 11.33
N ALA A 83 -4.41 6.82 10.11
CA ALA A 83 -4.95 8.16 9.81
C ALA A 83 -6.48 8.20 9.96
N THR A 84 -7.18 7.14 9.55
CA THR A 84 -8.63 7.03 9.68
C THR A 84 -9.07 6.87 11.13
N ASP A 85 -8.38 6.04 11.93
CA ASP A 85 -8.65 5.85 13.36
C ASP A 85 -8.37 7.11 14.18
N GLN A 86 -7.37 7.91 13.76
CA GLN A 86 -7.09 9.21 14.37
C GLN A 86 -8.18 10.23 14.04
N TYR A 87 -8.60 10.30 12.76
CA TYR A 87 -9.71 11.14 12.33
C TYR A 87 -11.03 10.76 13.01
N ILE A 88 -11.34 9.46 13.13
CA ILE A 88 -12.54 9.00 13.85
C ILE A 88 -12.50 9.43 15.31
N ARG A 89 -11.35 9.33 16.00
CA ARG A 89 -11.21 9.81 17.38
C ARG A 89 -11.36 11.33 17.50
N GLU A 90 -10.83 12.08 16.54
CA GLU A 90 -10.88 13.54 16.56
C GLU A 90 -12.28 14.08 16.26
N VAL A 91 -13.02 13.43 15.36
CA VAL A 91 -14.36 13.86 14.93
C VAL A 91 -15.48 13.28 15.79
N ALA A 92 -15.33 12.07 16.34
CA ALA A 92 -16.34 11.46 17.21
C ALA A 92 -16.38 12.10 18.61
N GLY A 93 -15.38 12.89 19.00
CA GLY A 93 -15.25 13.38 20.36
C GLY A 93 -15.09 12.24 21.37
N LYS A 94 -15.20 12.54 22.67
CA LYS A 94 -15.23 11.48 23.70
C LYS A 94 -16.46 10.60 23.48
N SER A 95 -16.25 9.30 23.53
CA SER A 95 -17.35 8.34 23.44
C SER A 95 -18.31 8.51 24.63
N SER A 96 -19.58 8.13 24.47
CA SER A 96 -20.55 8.06 25.57
C SER A 96 -20.01 7.28 26.77
N ALA A 97 -19.24 6.22 26.53
CA ALA A 97 -18.60 5.42 27.56
C ALA A 97 -17.51 6.20 28.31
N GLU A 98 -16.68 6.99 27.62
CA GLU A 98 -15.68 7.86 28.26
C GLU A 98 -16.33 8.98 29.08
N HIS A 99 -17.41 9.57 28.59
CA HIS A 99 -18.17 10.58 29.35
C HIS A 99 -18.77 10.01 30.65
N ILE A 100 -19.28 8.78 30.61
CA ILE A 100 -19.79 8.08 31.81
C ILE A 100 -18.64 7.72 32.76
N ALA A 101 -17.48 7.31 32.23
CA ALA A 101 -16.30 6.99 33.02
C ALA A 101 -15.77 8.23 33.77
N ASP A 102 -15.67 9.38 33.10
CA ASP A 102 -15.29 10.65 33.74
C ASP A 102 -16.29 11.06 34.82
N ALA A 103 -17.60 10.96 34.54
CA ALA A 103 -18.64 11.29 35.51
C ALA A 103 -18.54 10.38 36.75
N LYS A 104 -18.18 9.10 36.57
CA LYS A 104 -17.96 8.18 37.69
C LYS A 104 -16.72 8.56 38.51
N ALA A 105 -15.64 8.98 37.86
CA ALA A 105 -14.46 9.48 38.56
C ALA A 105 -14.77 10.72 39.42
N LEU A 106 -15.63 11.63 38.94
CA LEU A 106 -16.07 12.79 39.70
C LEU A 106 -16.93 12.41 40.92
N LEU A 107 -17.79 11.39 40.78
CA LEU A 107 -18.60 10.86 41.88
C LEU A 107 -17.73 10.18 42.94
N ASP A 108 -16.78 9.34 42.51
CA ASP A 108 -15.86 8.63 43.39
C ASP A 108 -14.90 9.60 44.11
N ALA A 109 -14.58 10.74 43.49
CA ALA A 109 -13.84 11.84 44.10
C ALA A 109 -14.69 12.71 45.06
N GLY A 110 -16.01 12.50 45.11
CA GLY A 110 -16.94 13.30 45.91
C GLY A 110 -17.18 14.71 45.39
N THR A 111 -16.73 15.02 44.16
CA THR A 111 -16.93 16.34 43.51
C THR A 111 -18.39 16.54 43.10
N ILE A 112 -19.08 15.45 42.77
CA ILE A 112 -20.51 15.43 42.44
C ILE A 112 -21.23 14.37 43.28
N ASN A 113 -22.55 14.50 43.39
CA ASN A 113 -23.40 13.53 44.04
C ASN A 113 -24.05 12.54 43.05
N GLN A 114 -24.73 11.52 43.60
CA GLN A 114 -25.33 10.45 42.80
C GLN A 114 -26.36 10.97 41.77
N ALA A 115 -27.18 11.96 42.14
CA ALA A 115 -28.20 12.52 41.24
C ALA A 115 -27.57 13.31 40.07
N GLU A 116 -26.46 14.00 40.32
CA GLU A 116 -25.68 14.69 39.30
C GLU A 116 -25.00 13.69 38.35
N PHE A 117 -24.45 12.59 38.89
CA PHE A 117 -23.91 11.50 38.07
C PHE A 117 -24.97 10.87 37.16
N ASP A 118 -26.16 10.56 37.70
CA ASP A 118 -27.24 9.94 36.93
C ASP A 118 -27.73 10.86 35.79
N THR A 119 -27.74 12.17 36.02
CA THR A 119 -28.05 13.18 34.99
C THR A 119 -26.99 13.21 33.88
N LEU A 120 -25.71 13.17 34.23
CA LEU A 120 -24.60 13.13 33.27
C LEU A 120 -24.58 11.83 32.47
N LYS A 121 -24.87 10.69 33.12
CA LYS A 121 -25.00 9.39 32.47
C LYS A 121 -26.14 9.36 31.47
N ALA A 122 -27.33 9.86 31.85
CA ALA A 122 -28.47 9.94 30.95
C ALA A 122 -28.16 10.80 29.72
N LYS A 123 -27.49 11.94 29.90
CA LYS A 123 -27.07 12.84 28.82
C LYS A 123 -26.01 12.23 27.90
N ALA A 124 -25.14 11.37 28.40
CA ALA A 124 -24.15 10.67 27.59
C ALA A 124 -24.76 9.53 26.76
N MET A 125 -25.92 9.01 27.16
CA MET A 125 -26.63 7.90 26.50
C MET A 125 -27.74 8.35 25.53
N SER A 126 -28.06 9.65 25.49
CA SER A 126 -29.03 10.26 24.56
C SER A 126 -28.38 10.72 23.27
#